data_AF-A0A059NZ45-F1
#
_entry.id   AF-A0A059NZ45-F1
#
_cell.length_a   1.000
_cell.length_b   1.000
_cell.length_c   1.000
_cell.angle_alpha   90.00
_cell.angle_beta   90.00
_cell.angle_gamma   90.00
#
_symmetry.space_group_name_H-M   'P 1'
#
loop_
_entity.id
_entity.type
_entity.pdbx_description
1 polymer ?
#
loop_
_entity_poly.entity_id
_entity_poly.type
_entity_poly.pdbx_seq_one_letter_code
_entity_poly.pdbx_strand_id
1 'polypeptide(L)'
;MEVRIRYMDPKTVQRIDELAEEKGLSRQEFLHAQLNQLAVFKEENNREQKLQQLVDRNIQTMAHCYTAIREMNDLLQFEVPGEET
;
A
#
# COMPACT_ATOMS: atom_id res chain seq x y z
N MET A 1 -0.89 -12.14 27.01
CA MET A 1 0.24 -11.46 27.67
C MET A 1 -0.26 -10.15 28.24
N GLU A 2 0.23 -9.74 29.41
CA GLU A 2 -0.16 -8.46 30.04
C GLU A 2 1.00 -7.46 29.91
N VAL A 3 0.68 -6.23 29.50
CA VAL A 3 1.65 -5.12 29.39
C VAL A 3 1.22 -4.01 30.35
N ARG A 4 2.11 -3.58 31.23
CA ARG A 4 1.88 -2.46 32.15
C ARG A 4 2.75 -1.27 31.77
N ILE A 5 2.12 -0.18 31.38
CA ILE A 5 2.79 1.07 31.05
C ILE A 5 2.87 1.93 32.32
N ARG A 6 4.07 2.40 32.68
CA ARG A 6 4.33 3.22 33.87
C ARG A 6 4.90 4.58 33.46
N TYR A 7 4.84 5.55 34.38
CA TYR A 7 5.43 6.88 34.21
C TYR A 7 4.84 7.69 33.04
N MET A 8 3.54 7.52 32.76
CA MET A 8 2.83 8.38 31.82
C MET A 8 2.45 9.71 32.48
N ASP A 9 2.55 10.80 31.74
CA ASP A 9 2.00 12.08 32.15
C ASP A 9 0.47 11.94 32.36
N PRO A 10 -0.07 12.36 33.51
CA PRO A 10 -1.50 12.37 33.76
C PRO A 10 -2.33 13.02 32.64
N LYS A 11 -1.82 14.09 32.01
CA LYS A 11 -2.48 14.74 30.87
C LYS A 11 -2.59 13.83 29.66
N THR A 12 -1.58 13.00 29.42
CA THR A 12 -1.60 12.01 28.33
C THR A 12 -2.61 10.91 28.62
N VAL A 13 -2.71 10.44 29.87
CA VAL A 13 -3.71 9.44 30.27
C VAL A 13 -5.12 10.00 30.07
N GLN A 14 -5.37 11.24 30.47
CA GLN A 14 -6.67 11.89 30.31
C GLN A 14 -7.08 12.03 28.84
N ARG A 15 -6.15 12.40 27.96
CA ARG A 15 -6.43 12.40 26.51
C ARG A 15 -6.75 11.03 25.95
N ILE A 16 -6.10 9.97 26.45
CA ILE A 16 -6.40 8.60 26.02
C ILE A 16 -7.80 8.19 26.46
N ASP A 17 -8.22 8.62 27.65
CA ASP A 17 -9.60 8.42 28.12
C ASP A 17 -10.62 9.10 27.22
N GLU A 18 -10.40 10.39 26.94
CA GLU A 18 -11.27 11.16 26.03
C GLU A 18 -11.40 10.48 24.66
N LEU A 19 -10.28 10.05 24.08
CA LEU A 19 -10.26 9.35 22.79
C LEU A 19 -10.93 7.97 22.83
N ALA A 20 -10.87 7.28 23.97
CA ALA A 20 -11.56 6.00 24.14
C ALA A 20 -13.07 6.21 24.27
N GLU A 21 -13.50 7.20 25.06
CA GLU A 21 -14.89 7.59 25.24
C GLU A 21 -15.54 8.07 23.93
N GLU A 22 -14.84 8.89 23.14
CA GLU A 22 -15.30 9.34 21.82
C GLU A 22 -15.62 8.15 20.89
N LYS A 23 -14.89 7.04 21.04
CA LYS A 23 -15.09 5.81 20.27
C LYS A 23 -16.05 4.81 20.93
N GLY A 24 -16.59 5.13 22.11
CA GLY A 24 -17.42 4.22 22.89
C GLY A 24 -16.68 2.97 23.38
N LEU A 25 -15.36 3.06 23.53
CA LEU A 25 -14.49 1.95 23.93
C LEU A 25 -13.96 2.16 25.34
N SER A 26 -13.61 1.06 26.03
CA SER A 26 -12.82 1.20 27.25
C SER A 26 -11.38 1.63 26.93
N ARG A 27 -10.73 2.31 27.89
CA ARG A 27 -9.30 2.66 27.79
C ARG A 27 -8.43 1.46 27.40
N GLN A 28 -8.70 0.28 27.98
CA GLN A 28 -7.92 -0.93 27.71
C GLN A 28 -8.12 -1.45 26.30
N GLU A 29 -9.37 -1.51 25.82
CA GLU A 29 -9.67 -1.93 24.45
C GLU A 29 -9.06 -0.96 23.43
N PHE A 30 -9.15 0.34 23.71
CA PHE A 30 -8.52 1.36 22.88
C PHE A 30 -7.00 1.15 22.78
N LEU A 31 -6.32 0.99 23.91
CA LEU A 31 -4.87 0.76 23.93
C LEU A 31 -4.48 -0.56 23.26
N HIS A 32 -5.27 -1.62 23.45
CA HIS A 32 -5.05 -2.90 22.81
C HIS A 32 -5.18 -2.80 21.28
N ALA A 33 -6.22 -2.11 20.80
CA ALA A 33 -6.41 -1.87 19.37
C ALA A 33 -5.25 -1.07 18.78
N GLN A 34 -4.81 -0.01 19.46
CA GLN A 34 -3.69 0.82 18.99
C GLN A 34 -2.36 0.06 18.94
N LEU A 35 -2.07 -0.77 19.95
CA LEU A 35 -0.85 -1.59 19.97
C LEU A 35 -0.86 -2.65 18.88
N ASN A 36 -2.00 -3.30 18.64
CA ASN A 36 -2.14 -4.26 17.55
C ASN A 36 -2.02 -3.60 16.18
N GLN A 37 -2.65 -2.43 16.01
CA GLN A 37 -2.51 -1.65 14.79
C GLN A 37 -1.05 -1.29 14.55
N LEU A 38 -0.33 -0.84 15.58
CA LEU A 38 1.09 -0.48 15.46
C LEU A 38 1.98 -1.68 15.09
N ALA A 39 1.68 -2.87 15.64
CA ALA A 39 2.40 -4.10 15.30
C ALA A 39 2.17 -4.51 13.84
N VAL A 40 0.94 -4.40 13.34
CA VAL A 40 0.57 -4.80 11.97
C VAL A 40 0.90 -3.72 10.93
N PHE A 41 0.89 -2.45 11.32
CA PHE A 41 1.04 -1.30 10.42
C PHE A 41 2.34 -1.35 9.61
N LYS A 42 3.45 -1.78 10.21
CA LYS A 42 4.72 -1.86 9.51
C LYS A 42 4.72 -2.96 8.44
N GLU A 43 4.03 -4.07 8.71
CA GLU A 43 3.91 -5.19 7.78
C GLU A 43 2.95 -4.84 6.64
N GLU A 44 1.79 -4.26 6.94
CA GLU A 44 0.82 -3.82 5.95
C GLU A 44 1.38 -2.72 5.05
N ASN A 45 2.07 -1.72 5.58
CA ASN A 45 2.67 -0.65 4.77
C ASN A 45 3.78 -1.19 3.85
N ASN A 46 4.60 -2.14 4.33
CA ASN A 46 5.59 -2.80 3.47
C ASN A 46 4.93 -3.65 2.38
N ARG A 47 3.82 -4.33 2.70
CA ARG A 47 3.05 -5.13 1.75
C ARG A 47 2.42 -4.24 0.68
N GLU A 48 1.82 -3.13 1.09
CA GLU A 48 1.19 -2.15 0.20
C GLU A 48 2.22 -1.49 -0.72
N GLN A 49 3.38 -1.08 -0.20
CA GLN A 49 4.48 -0.55 -1.03
C GLN A 49 4.97 -1.57 -2.07
N LYS A 50 5.12 -2.84 -1.70
CA LYS A 50 5.50 -3.89 -2.66
C LYS A 50 4.45 -4.09 -3.74
N LEU A 51 3.17 -4.08 -3.37
CA LEU A 51 2.07 -4.19 -4.33
C LEU A 51 2.06 -3.01 -5.31
N GLN A 52 2.24 -1.78 -4.81
CA GLN A 52 2.34 -0.59 -5.66
C GLN A 52 3.51 -0.71 -6.65
N GLN A 53 4.70 -1.11 -6.17
CA GLN A 53 5.87 -1.33 -7.04
C GLN A 53 5.61 -2.39 -8.12
N LEU A 54 4.87 -3.45 -7.81
CA LEU A 54 4.51 -4.48 -8.79
C LEU A 54 3.55 -3.94 -9.86
N VAL A 55 2.57 -3.12 -9.46
CA VAL A 55 1.64 -2.46 -10.39
C VAL A 55 2.40 -1.52 -11.33
N ASP A 56 3.25 -0.67 -10.77
CA ASP A 56 4.04 0.30 -11.55
C ASP A 56 4.95 -0.41 -12.57
N ARG A 57 5.62 -1.50 -12.16
CA ARG A 57 6.43 -2.32 -13.06
C ARG A 57 5.60 -2.99 -14.16
N ASN A 58 4.38 -3.45 -13.84
CA ASN A 58 3.49 -4.04 -14.84
C ASN A 58 3.09 -3.01 -15.89
N ILE A 59 2.72 -1.79 -15.46
CA ILE A 59 2.35 -0.70 -16.36
C ILE A 59 3.54 -0.36 -17.28
N GLN A 60 4.75 -0.22 -16.74
CA GLN A 60 5.95 0.03 -17.54
C GLN A 60 6.20 -1.11 -18.54
N THR A 61 6.11 -2.36 -18.09
CA THR A 61 6.31 -3.53 -18.96
C THR A 61 5.27 -3.58 -20.07
N MET A 62 4.00 -3.28 -19.78
CA MET A 62 2.95 -3.21 -20.80
C MET A 62 3.21 -2.08 -21.80
N ALA A 63 3.70 -0.92 -21.36
CA ALA A 63 4.11 0.16 -22.26
C ALA A 63 5.29 -0.27 -23.17
N HIS A 64 6.27 -1.01 -22.63
CA HIS A 64 7.36 -1.58 -23.41
C HIS A 64 6.87 -2.63 -24.41
N CYS A 65 5.95 -3.52 -24.01
CA CYS A 65 5.33 -4.48 -24.93
C CYS A 65 4.55 -3.76 -26.05
N TYR A 66 3.77 -2.73 -25.71
CA TYR A 66 3.01 -1.95 -26.68
C TYR A 66 3.93 -1.27 -27.70
N THR A 67 5.01 -0.64 -27.25
CA THR A 67 6.00 0.00 -28.13
C THR A 67 6.70 -1.02 -29.02
N ALA A 68 7.15 -2.15 -28.46
CA ALA A 68 7.77 -3.23 -29.25
C ALA A 68 6.81 -3.80 -30.31
N ILE A 69 5.53 -4.03 -29.96
CA ILE A 69 4.52 -4.51 -30.92
C ILE A 69 4.27 -3.48 -32.01
N ARG A 70 4.23 -2.19 -31.66
CA ARG A 70 4.06 -1.10 -32.64
C ARG A 70 5.23 -1.03 -33.60
N GLU A 71 6.46 -1.04 -33.09
CA GLU A 71 7.68 -1.05 -33.91
C GLU A 71 7.72 -2.28 -34.83
N MET A 72 7.32 -3.45 -34.33
CA MET A 72 7.24 -4.68 -35.13
C MET A 72 6.19 -4.58 -36.23
N ASN A 73 5.03 -3.97 -35.95
CA ASN A 73 3.99 -3.73 -36.95
C ASN A 73 4.42 -2.70 -38.01
N ASP A 74 5.12 -1.64 -37.59
CA ASP A 74 5.66 -0.61 -38.50
C ASP A 74 6.72 -1.21 -39.45
N LEU A 75 7.55 -2.15 -38.96
CA LEU A 75 8.51 -2.90 -39.79
C LEU A 75 7.81 -3.83 -40.80
N LEU A 76 6.77 -4.56 -40.38
CA LEU A 76 6.01 -5.46 -41.26
C LEU A 76 5.22 -4.69 -42.34
N GLN A 77 4.74 -3.48 -42.05
CA GLN A 77 4.11 -2.61 -43.06
C GLN A 77 5.11 -2.13 -44.12
N PHE A 78 6.40 -2.06 -43.82
CA PHE A 78 7.46 -1.74 -44.77
C PHE A 78 7.85 -2.95 -45.65
N GLU A 79 7.58 -4.18 -45.20
CA GLU A 79 7.91 -5.44 -45.88
C GLU A 79 6.77 -6.02 -46.73
N VAL A 80 5.71 -5.26 -47.00
CA VAL A 80 4.78 -5.59 -48.10
C VAL A 80 5.23 -4.84 -49.36
N PRO A 81 6.22 -5.35 -50.14
CA PRO A 81 6.37 -4.90 -51.51
C PRO A 81 5.06 -5.21 -52.23
N GLY A 82 4.55 -4.21 -52.94
CA GLY A 82 3.24 -4.26 -53.57
C GLY A 82 3.00 -5.59 -54.29
N GLU A 83 1.85 -6.19 -54.03
CA GLU A 83 1.20 -7.01 -55.04
C GLU A 83 0.88 -6.07 -56.21
N GLU A 84 1.83 -5.95 -57.14
CA GLU A 84 1.62 -5.36 -58.45
C GLU A 84 0.59 -6.23 -59.20
N THR A 85 -0.54 -5.59 -59.49
CA THR A 85 -1.49 -5.80 -60.63
C THR A 85 -1.48 -7.11 -61.38
#